data_AF-A0A838S9F7-F1
#
_entry.id   AF-A0A838S9F7-F1
#
_cell.length_a   1.000
_cell.length_b   1.000
_cell.length_c   1.000
_cell.angle_alpha   90.00
_cell.angle_beta   90.00
_cell.angle_gamma   90.00
#
_symmetry.space_group_name_H-M   'P 1'
#
loop_
_entity.id
_entity.type
_entity.pdbx_description
1 polymer ?
#
loop_
_entity_poly.entity_id
_entity_poly.type
_entity_poly.pdbx_seq_one_letter_code
_entity_poly.pdbx_strand_id
1 'polypeptide(L)'
;MRRNGTLPQRQLARTLRRLREDAGLTQEEAAPRLDWSSSKLGRIETAQQGVDVHGVRSMLDLYDVGGERWTEIIDMVREARKKDRWHAYGR
;
A
#
# COMPACT_ATOMS: atom_id res chain seq x y z
N MET A 1 -19.00 -9.34 -1.13
CA MET A 1 -18.16 -9.31 -2.35
C MET A 1 -16.76 -8.82 -1.99
N ARG A 2 -15.73 -9.65 -2.17
CA ARG A 2 -14.34 -9.18 -2.08
C ARG A 2 -14.10 -8.22 -3.26
N ARG A 3 -13.77 -6.96 -3.00
CA ARG A 3 -13.31 -6.05 -4.07
C ARG A 3 -11.91 -6.50 -4.46
N ASN A 4 -11.77 -7.08 -5.65
CA ASN A 4 -10.46 -7.27 -6.25
C ASN A 4 -9.93 -5.90 -6.65
N GLY A 5 -8.75 -5.52 -6.16
CA GLY A 5 -8.14 -4.24 -6.50
C GLY A 5 -7.90 -4.09 -8.00
N THR A 6 -7.95 -2.84 -8.48
CA THR A 6 -7.62 -2.49 -9.86
C THR A 6 -6.17 -2.87 -10.20
N LEU A 7 -5.80 -2.96 -11.48
CA LEU A 7 -4.41 -3.25 -11.89
C LEU A 7 -3.37 -2.32 -11.20
N PRO A 8 -3.60 -1.00 -11.06
CA PRO A 8 -2.72 -0.13 -10.28
C PRO A 8 -2.64 -0.48 -8.79
N GLN A 9 -3.75 -0.85 -8.15
CA GLN A 9 -3.76 -1.24 -6.74
C GLN A 9 -3.01 -2.56 -6.50
N ARG A 10 -3.12 -3.52 -7.41
CA ARG A 10 -2.37 -4.79 -7.33
C ARG A 10 -0.88 -4.56 -7.51
N GLN A 11 -0.48 -3.65 -8.41
CA GLN A 11 0.92 -3.28 -8.59
C GLN A 11 1.48 -2.57 -7.35
N LEU A 12 0.72 -1.62 -6.77
CA LEU A 12 1.09 -0.96 -5.52
C LEU A 12 1.25 -1.97 -4.38
N ALA A 13 0.28 -2.85 -4.19
CA ALA A 13 0.31 -3.87 -3.14
C ALA A 13 1.53 -4.80 -3.24
N ARG A 14 1.85 -5.27 -4.45
CA ARG A 14 3.07 -6.06 -4.72
C ARG A 14 4.34 -5.27 -4.43
N THR A 15 4.36 -3.97 -4.77
CA THR A 15 5.52 -3.09 -4.54
C THR A 15 5.75 -2.90 -3.04
N LEU A 16 4.69 -2.61 -2.28
CA LEU A 16 4.77 -2.45 -0.82
C LEU A 16 5.21 -3.73 -0.12
N ARG A 17 4.68 -4.88 -0.54
CA ARG A 17 5.12 -6.19 -0.03
C ARG A 17 6.61 -6.43 -0.28
N ARG A 18 7.09 -6.15 -1.49
CA ARG A 18 8.50 -6.34 -1.85
C ARG A 18 9.40 -5.44 -1.01
N LEU A 19 9.01 -4.18 -0.79
CA LEU A 19 9.78 -3.26 0.06
C LEU A 19 9.89 -3.75 1.51
N ARG A 20 8.81 -4.31 2.06
CA ARG A 20 8.87 -4.94 3.39
C ARG A 20 9.86 -6.10 3.43
N GLU A 21 9.81 -6.95 2.41
CA GLU A 21 10.71 -8.11 2.28
C GLU A 21 12.17 -7.67 2.08
N ASP A 22 12.43 -6.65 1.27
CA ASP A 22 13.75 -6.05 1.03
C ASP A 22 14.30 -5.38 2.32
N ALA A 23 13.42 -4.81 3.16
CA ALA A 23 13.75 -4.29 4.49
C ALA A 23 13.94 -5.41 5.55
N GLY A 24 13.77 -6.68 5.19
CA GLY A 24 13.98 -7.83 6.07
C GLY A 24 12.91 -7.98 7.16
N LEU A 25 11.75 -7.36 7.01
CA LEU A 25 10.68 -7.40 8.02
C LEU A 25 9.61 -8.43 7.64
N THR A 26 9.11 -9.16 8.63
CA THR A 26 7.87 -9.95 8.51
C THR A 26 6.63 -9.06 8.65
N GLN A 27 5.43 -9.58 8.33
CA GLN A 27 4.19 -8.82 8.56
C GLN A 27 3.93 -8.62 10.06
N GLU A 28 4.29 -9.61 10.87
CA GLU A 28 4.20 -9.62 12.32
C GLU A 28 5.10 -8.56 12.97
N GLU A 29 6.27 -8.27 12.38
CA GLU A 29 7.18 -7.23 12.84
C GLU A 29 6.81 -5.83 12.33
N ALA A 30 6.39 -5.73 11.06
CA ALA A 30 6.10 -4.44 10.44
C ALA A 30 4.76 -3.84 10.89
N ALA A 31 3.72 -4.67 11.04
CA ALA A 31 2.39 -4.20 11.39
C ALA A 31 2.32 -3.42 12.72
N PRO A 32 2.90 -3.89 13.85
CA PRO A 32 2.85 -3.12 15.10
C PRO A 32 3.61 -1.80 15.03
N ARG A 33 4.66 -1.70 14.20
CA ARG A 33 5.40 -0.44 13.99
C ARG A 33 4.62 0.59 13.16
N LEU A 34 3.56 0.14 12.47
CA LEU A 34 2.61 0.98 11.72
C LEU A 34 1.30 1.19 12.50
N ASP A 35 1.23 0.74 13.76
CA ASP A 35 0.00 0.68 14.57
C ASP A 35 -1.15 -0.10 13.92
N TRP A 36 -0.80 -1.13 13.14
CA TRP A 36 -1.75 -1.97 12.39
C TRP A 36 -1.71 -3.42 12.90
N SER A 37 -2.77 -4.17 12.62
CA SER A 37 -2.73 -5.63 12.75
C SER A 37 -2.04 -6.28 11.54
N SER A 38 -1.39 -7.43 11.75
CA SER A 38 -0.79 -8.22 10.65
C SER A 38 -1.82 -8.53 9.56
N SER A 39 -3.07 -8.81 9.96
CA SER A 39 -4.20 -9.00 9.06
C SER A 39 -4.52 -7.77 8.20
N LYS A 40 -4.43 -6.55 8.75
CA LYS A 40 -4.62 -5.31 7.98
C LYS A 40 -3.50 -5.15 6.95
N LEU A 41 -2.25 -5.32 7.37
CA LEU A 41 -1.08 -5.22 6.50
C LEU A 41 -1.15 -6.26 5.36
N GLY A 42 -1.48 -7.51 5.66
CA GLY A 42 -1.63 -8.56 4.65
C GLY A 42 -2.76 -8.29 3.64
N ARG A 43 -3.87 -7.67 4.06
CA ARG A 43 -4.94 -7.24 3.13
C ARG A 43 -4.49 -6.10 2.22
N ILE A 44 -3.65 -5.18 2.72
CA ILE A 44 -3.05 -4.12 1.91
C ILE A 44 -2.09 -4.72 0.88
N GLU A 45 -1.19 -5.60 1.31
CA GLU A 45 -0.20 -6.27 0.45
C GLU A 45 -0.80 -7.23 -0.59
N THR A 46 -2.07 -7.59 -0.44
CA THR A 46 -2.83 -8.42 -1.39
C THR A 46 -3.88 -7.62 -2.17
N ALA A 47 -3.87 -6.29 -2.07
CA ALA A 47 -4.82 -5.38 -2.72
C ALA A 47 -6.30 -5.67 -2.37
N GLN A 48 -6.55 -6.35 -1.25
CA GLN A 48 -7.91 -6.59 -0.72
C GLN A 48 -8.44 -5.38 0.06
N GLN A 49 -7.52 -4.54 0.56
CA GLN A 49 -7.83 -3.29 1.23
C GLN A 49 -6.90 -2.18 0.70
N GLY A 50 -7.47 -1.01 0.41
CA GLY A 50 -6.69 0.15 0.04
C GLY A 50 -5.93 0.75 1.23
N VAL A 51 -4.90 1.52 0.93
CA VAL A 51 -4.13 2.32 1.88
C VAL A 51 -4.08 3.76 1.37
N ASP A 52 -4.10 4.73 2.27
CA ASP A 52 -4.02 6.14 1.92
C ASP A 52 -2.57 6.63 1.82
N VAL A 53 -2.39 7.87 1.37
CA VAL A 53 -1.05 8.45 1.17
C VAL A 53 -0.30 8.50 2.50
N HIS A 54 -0.98 8.79 3.61
CA HIS A 54 -0.34 8.83 4.92
C HIS A 54 0.16 7.45 5.34
N GLY A 55 -0.68 6.41 5.25
CA GLY A 55 -0.29 5.04 5.53
C GLY A 55 0.85 4.55 4.64
N VAL A 56 0.87 4.91 3.36
CA VAL A 56 1.99 4.55 2.48
C VAL A 56 3.27 5.26 2.88
N ARG A 57 3.24 6.55 3.25
CA ARG A 57 4.43 7.24 3.76
C ARG A 57 5.01 6.53 4.99
N SER A 58 4.16 6.18 5.96
CA SER A 58 4.61 5.44 7.14
C SER A 58 5.24 4.09 6.79
N MET A 59 4.70 3.38 5.79
CA MET A 59 5.33 2.14 5.29
C MET A 59 6.69 2.41 4.66
N LEU A 60 6.81 3.43 3.82
CA LEU A 60 8.07 3.78 3.17
C LEU A 60 9.13 4.24 4.17
N ASP A 61 8.75 5.01 5.19
CA ASP A 61 9.62 5.41 6.29
C ASP A 61 10.14 4.18 7.04
N LEU A 62 9.23 3.25 7.38
CA LEU A 62 9.59 2.02 8.09
C LEU A 62 10.52 1.11 7.26
N TYR A 63 10.36 1.11 5.94
CA TYR A 63 11.16 0.29 5.02
C TYR A 63 12.42 1.01 4.52
N ASP A 64 12.77 2.15 5.11
CA ASP A 64 13.95 2.96 4.77
C ASP A 64 14.05 3.29 3.27
N VAL A 65 12.89 3.58 2.65
CA VAL A 65 12.84 3.99 1.25
C VAL A 65 13.08 5.49 1.17
N GLY A 66 14.03 5.91 0.34
CA GLY A 66 14.32 7.32 0.11
C GLY A 66 14.34 7.70 -1.37
N GLY A 67 14.64 8.98 -1.62
CA GLY A 67 14.94 9.49 -2.95
C GLY A 67 13.80 9.42 -3.96
N GLU A 68 14.15 9.20 -5.23
CA GLU A 68 13.22 9.19 -6.35
C GLU A 68 12.12 8.13 -6.19
N ARG A 69 12.49 6.96 -5.69
CA ARG A 69 11.58 5.82 -5.48
C ARG A 69 10.45 6.13 -4.49
N TRP A 70 10.70 6.98 -3.49
CA TRP A 70 9.66 7.47 -2.60
C TRP A 70 8.58 8.23 -3.38
N THR A 71 9.01 9.18 -4.21
CA THR A 71 8.12 10.07 -4.96
C THR A 71 7.29 9.27 -5.97
N GLU A 72 7.93 8.36 -6.70
CA GLU A 72 7.26 7.46 -7.65
C GLU A 72 6.11 6.66 -7.00
N ILE A 73 6.36 6.09 -5.82
CA ILE A 73 5.36 5.28 -5.11
C ILE A 73 4.21 6.16 -4.62
N ILE A 74 4.50 7.35 -4.10
CA ILE A 74 3.46 8.29 -3.66
C ILE A 74 2.59 8.72 -4.85
N ASP A 75 3.16 8.93 -6.02
CA ASP A 75 2.40 9.27 -7.22
C ASP A 75 1.57 8.09 -7.73
N MET A 76 2.08 6.85 -7.67
CA MET A 76 1.28 5.66 -7.94
C MET A 76 0.04 5.56 -7.03
N VAL A 77 0.17 5.87 -5.73
CA VAL A 77 -0.96 5.87 -4.78
C VAL A 77 -1.99 6.93 -5.16
N ARG A 78 -1.54 8.14 -5.50
CA ARG A 78 -2.41 9.24 -5.92
C ARG A 78 -3.20 8.86 -7.18
N GLU A 79 -2.55 8.26 -8.17
CA GLU A 79 -3.20 7.80 -9.40
C GLU A 79 -4.18 6.64 -9.16
N ALA A 80 -3.81 5.65 -8.34
CA ALA A 80 -4.71 4.56 -7.97
C ALA A 80 -5.99 5.07 -7.28
N ARG A 81 -5.87 6.08 -6.40
CA ARG A 81 -7.02 6.70 -5.73
C ARG A 81 -7.85 7.60 -6.64
N LYS A 82 -7.24 8.27 -7.63
CA LYS A 82 -8.00 9.03 -8.64
C LYS A 82 -8.98 8.10 -9.36
N LYS A 83 -8.52 6.91 -9.79
CA LYS A 83 -9.37 5.89 -10.45
C LYS A 83 -10.51 5.37 -9.59
N ASP A 84 -10.29 5.17 -8.29
CA ASP A 84 -11.37 4.77 -7.36
C ASP A 84 -12.50 5.80 -7.26
N ARG A 85 -12.21 7.10 -7.39
CA ARG A 85 -13.25 8.15 -7.35
C ARG A 85 -14.18 8.15 -8.57
N TRP A 86 -13.72 7.67 -9.73
CA TRP A 86 -14.58 7.54 -10.93
C TRP A 86 -15.63 6.43 -10.80
N HIS A 87 -15.39 5.44 -9.92
CA HIS A 87 -16.38 4.41 -9.59
C HIS A 87 -17.29 4.78 -8.41
N ALA A 88 -17.10 5.95 -7.80
CA ALA A 88 -17.96 6.46 -6.72
C ALA A 88 -19.12 7.33 -7.22
N TYR A 89 -19.07 7.82 -8.47
CA TYR A 89 -20.13 8.59 -9.14
C TYR A 89 -20.88 7.71 -10.17
N GLY A 90 -21.41 6.59 -9.71
CA GLY A 90 -22.14 5.63 -10.54
C GLY A 90 -23.02 4.72 -9.71
N ARG A 91 -23.91 5.31 -8.90
CA ARG A 91 -25.15 4.68 -8.46
C ARG A 91 -26.21 5.74 -8.25
#